data_AF-A0A1F8YFJ6-F1
#
_entry.id   AF-A0A1F8YFJ6-F1
#
_cell.length_a   1.000
_cell.length_b   1.000
_cell.length_c   1.000
_cell.angle_alpha   90.00
_cell.angle_beta   90.00
_cell.angle_gamma   90.00
#
_symmetry.space_group_name_H-M   'P 1'
#
loop_
_entity.id
_entity.type
_entity.pdbx_description
1 polymer ?
#
loop_
_entity_poly.entity_id
_entity_poly.type
_entity_poly.pdbx_seq_one_letter_code
_entity_poly.pdbx_strand_id
1 'polypeptide(L)'
;MRHVYIILAVVLAVSGVFLLWTGGFKDRALMFVKSKGYMEYTPAEAQEIAYTKCKQCHPIDKVAKYCMRCGPPFIIVLHNMKKLISIEKNKPGMQWISNMSDAEAVAITQVWNALVGNWEDHWREEDLVKLLEGDKTLLSLLNTPVNERDIETALKGKTAEGTYKEVMKPLPAEGQHTTH
;
A
#
# COMPACT_ATOMS: atom_id res chain seq x y z
N MET A 1 -10.27 -20.79 47.45
CA MET A 1 -9.42 -19.90 46.62
C MET A 1 -8.56 -20.66 45.60
N ARG A 2 -7.78 -21.70 45.97
CA ARG A 2 -6.93 -22.47 45.05
C ARG A 2 -7.67 -23.06 43.82
N HIS A 3 -8.89 -23.57 44.01
CA HIS A 3 -9.71 -24.11 42.92
C HIS A 3 -10.22 -23.03 41.95
N VAL A 4 -10.46 -21.81 42.44
CA VAL A 4 -10.89 -20.68 41.59
C VAL A 4 -9.76 -20.27 40.65
N TYR A 5 -8.51 -20.20 41.14
CA TYR A 5 -7.35 -19.90 40.30
C TYR A 5 -7.06 -20.99 39.26
N ILE A 6 -7.27 -22.26 39.60
CA ILE A 6 -7.10 -23.39 38.65
C ILE A 6 -8.17 -23.30 37.56
N ILE A 7 -9.43 -23.03 37.91
CA ILE A 7 -10.51 -22.86 36.94
C ILE A 7 -10.23 -21.65 36.03
N LEU A 8 -9.77 -20.52 36.59
CA LEU A 8 -9.43 -19.32 35.81
C LEU A 8 -8.25 -19.57 34.86
N ALA A 9 -7.22 -20.30 35.31
CA ALA A 9 -6.08 -20.67 34.48
C ALA A 9 -6.49 -21.60 33.34
N VAL A 10 -7.37 -22.58 33.59
CA VAL A 10 -7.90 -23.47 32.56
C VAL A 10 -8.78 -22.71 31.57
N VAL A 11 -9.64 -21.81 32.03
CA VAL A 11 -10.48 -20.98 31.15
C VAL A 11 -9.62 -20.06 30.27
N LEU A 12 -8.57 -19.44 30.82
CA LEU A 12 -7.62 -18.63 30.06
C LEU A 12 -6.81 -19.45 29.05
N ALA A 13 -6.39 -20.66 29.43
CA ALA A 13 -5.68 -21.57 28.52
C ALA A 13 -6.58 -22.05 27.37
N VAL A 14 -7.82 -22.46 27.67
CA VAL A 14 -8.78 -22.94 26.67
C VAL A 14 -9.22 -21.79 25.75
N SER A 15 -9.48 -20.60 26.29
CA SER A 15 -9.80 -19.42 25.48
C SER A 15 -8.61 -18.95 24.63
N GLY A 16 -7.39 -18.99 25.17
CA GLY A 16 -6.16 -18.71 24.42
C GLY A 16 -5.95 -19.69 23.26
N VAL A 17 -6.12 -20.99 23.51
CA VAL A 17 -6.04 -22.02 22.46
C VAL A 17 -7.16 -21.87 21.43
N PHE A 18 -8.39 -21.57 21.87
CA PHE A 18 -9.53 -21.36 20.97
C PHE A 18 -9.33 -20.13 20.06
N LEU A 19 -8.82 -19.02 20.61
CA LEU A 19 -8.49 -17.82 19.84
C LEU A 19 -7.37 -18.08 18.84
N LEU A 20 -6.32 -18.83 19.23
CA LEU A 20 -5.25 -19.24 18.33
C LEU A 20 -5.71 -20.20 17.23
N TRP A 21 -6.74 -21.01 17.50
CA TRP A 21 -7.29 -22.00 16.55
C TRP A 21 -8.20 -21.35 15.50
N THR A 22 -8.88 -20.25 15.84
CA THR A 22 -9.54 -19.43 14.82
C THR A 22 -8.48 -18.67 14.01
N GLY A 23 -8.22 -19.10 12.77
CA GLY A 23 -7.15 -18.55 11.90
C GLY A 23 -7.11 -17.01 11.83
N GLY A 24 -8.24 -16.34 12.04
CA GLY A 24 -8.33 -14.89 12.07
C GLY A 24 -7.53 -14.18 13.17
N PHE A 25 -7.16 -14.83 14.29
CA PHE A 25 -6.31 -14.19 15.31
C PHE A 25 -4.84 -14.19 14.89
N LYS A 26 -4.34 -15.31 14.34
CA LYS A 26 -2.97 -15.43 13.82
C LYS A 26 -2.75 -14.41 12.70
N ASP A 27 -3.69 -14.29 11.78
CA ASP A 27 -3.57 -13.37 10.64
C ASP A 27 -3.62 -11.91 11.09
N ARG A 28 -4.49 -11.57 12.06
CA ARG A 28 -4.53 -10.22 12.66
C ARG A 28 -3.25 -9.89 13.43
N ALA A 29 -2.71 -10.85 14.19
CA ALA A 29 -1.45 -10.67 14.90
C ALA A 29 -0.29 -10.48 13.92
N LEU A 30 -0.23 -11.28 12.86
CA LEU A 30 0.79 -11.15 11.81
C LEU A 30 0.70 -9.78 11.12
N MET A 31 -0.50 -9.35 10.75
CA MET A 31 -0.75 -8.05 10.14
C MET A 31 -0.38 -6.89 11.07
N PHE A 32 -0.66 -7.02 12.37
CA PHE A 32 -0.23 -6.04 13.36
C PHE A 32 1.30 -5.94 13.42
N VAL A 33 1.99 -7.08 13.53
CA VAL A 33 3.47 -7.13 13.59
C VAL A 33 4.09 -6.54 12.31
N LYS A 34 3.53 -6.83 11.14
CA LYS A 34 3.94 -6.23 9.86
C LYS A 34 3.69 -4.72 9.81
N SER A 35 2.52 -4.25 10.27
CA SER A 35 2.21 -2.81 10.31
C SER A 35 3.14 -2.02 11.23
N LYS A 36 3.74 -2.69 12.21
CA LYS A 36 4.75 -2.14 13.11
C LYS A 36 6.17 -2.17 12.52
N GLY A 37 6.35 -2.73 11.33
CA GLY A 37 7.63 -2.82 10.63
C GLY A 37 8.54 -3.95 11.13
N TYR A 38 8.04 -4.90 11.93
CA TYR A 38 8.84 -6.03 12.41
C TYR A 38 8.94 -7.18 11.40
N MET A 39 8.11 -7.16 10.36
CA MET A 39 8.13 -8.09 9.23
C MET A 39 7.69 -7.37 7.98
N GLU A 40 8.28 -7.75 6.86
CA GLU A 40 7.94 -7.18 5.55
C GLU A 40 6.65 -7.78 4.99
N TYR A 41 6.00 -7.00 4.12
CA TYR A 41 4.86 -7.47 3.33
C TYR A 41 5.36 -8.19 2.09
N THR A 42 4.73 -9.32 1.77
CA THR A 42 4.92 -9.93 0.45
C THR A 42 4.26 -9.05 -0.62
N PRO A 43 4.67 -9.15 -1.90
CA PRO A 43 4.06 -8.37 -2.98
C PRO A 43 2.55 -8.57 -3.11
N ALA A 44 2.04 -9.78 -2.87
CA ALA A 44 0.61 -10.09 -2.92
C ALA A 44 -0.16 -9.40 -1.79
N GLU A 45 0.35 -9.47 -0.56
CA GLU A 45 -0.25 -8.78 0.60
C GLU A 45 -0.21 -7.27 0.40
N ALA A 46 0.90 -6.72 -0.08
CA ALA A 46 1.05 -5.30 -0.36
C ALA A 46 0.00 -4.83 -1.39
N GLN A 47 -0.22 -5.61 -2.45
CA GLN A 47 -1.24 -5.31 -3.45
C GLN A 47 -2.66 -5.36 -2.85
N GLU A 48 -2.98 -6.37 -2.04
CA GLU A 48 -4.27 -6.45 -1.36
C GLU A 48 -4.52 -5.24 -0.44
N ILE A 49 -3.49 -4.82 0.32
CA ILE A 49 -3.54 -3.65 1.19
C ILE A 49 -3.74 -2.38 0.36
N ALA A 50 -2.98 -2.20 -0.72
CA ALA A 50 -3.10 -1.03 -1.60
C ALA A 50 -4.52 -0.88 -2.15
N TYR A 51 -5.09 -1.96 -2.70
CA TYR A 51 -6.46 -1.94 -3.21
C TYR A 51 -7.47 -1.72 -2.08
N THR A 52 -7.30 -2.36 -0.94
CA THR A 52 -8.25 -2.25 0.18
C THR A 52 -8.24 -0.89 0.87
N LYS A 53 -7.09 -0.23 0.97
CA LYS A 53 -6.99 1.12 1.54
C LYS A 53 -7.49 2.17 0.55
N CYS A 54 -7.02 2.12 -0.70
CA CYS A 54 -7.38 3.14 -1.68
C CYS A 54 -8.87 3.10 -2.05
N LYS A 55 -9.51 1.91 -2.06
CA LYS A 55 -10.94 1.78 -2.33
C LYS A 55 -11.86 2.42 -1.27
N GLN A 56 -11.34 2.75 -0.09
CA GLN A 56 -12.12 3.41 0.96
C GLN A 56 -12.55 4.82 0.50
N CYS A 57 -11.69 5.53 -0.23
CA CYS A 57 -11.95 6.92 -0.62
C CYS A 57 -12.33 7.07 -2.10
N HIS A 58 -11.79 6.20 -2.98
CA HIS A 58 -11.98 6.31 -4.43
C HIS A 58 -12.19 4.95 -5.07
N PRO A 59 -13.04 4.85 -6.12
CA PRO A 59 -13.05 3.68 -6.99
C PRO A 59 -11.64 3.35 -7.51
N ILE A 60 -11.31 2.06 -7.59
CA ILE A 60 -9.95 1.63 -7.97
C ILE A 60 -9.58 2.05 -9.38
N ASP A 61 -10.54 2.10 -10.30
CA ASP A 61 -10.28 2.57 -11.66
C ASP A 61 -9.77 4.02 -11.68
N LYS A 62 -10.23 4.87 -10.75
CA LYS A 62 -9.74 6.24 -10.58
C LYS A 62 -8.29 6.27 -10.10
N VAL A 63 -7.91 5.34 -9.23
CA VAL A 63 -6.52 5.21 -8.72
C VAL A 63 -5.60 4.68 -9.81
N ALA A 64 -6.06 3.68 -10.57
CA ALA A 64 -5.33 3.12 -11.71
C ALA A 64 -5.11 4.15 -12.84
N LYS A 65 -6.06 5.06 -13.05
CA LYS A 65 -5.96 6.16 -14.01
C LYS A 65 -5.15 7.35 -13.50
N TYR A 66 -4.46 7.23 -12.35
CA TYR A 66 -3.62 8.29 -11.83
C TYR A 66 -2.60 8.73 -12.90
N CYS A 67 -2.64 10.01 -13.27
CA CYS A 67 -1.88 10.51 -14.39
C CYS A 67 -0.41 10.68 -14.00
N MET A 68 0.43 9.85 -14.62
CA MET A 68 1.89 9.92 -14.55
C MET A 68 2.49 11.30 -14.76
N ARG A 69 1.86 12.08 -15.65
CA ARG A 69 2.43 13.32 -16.15
C ARG A 69 2.03 14.53 -15.31
N CYS A 70 0.90 14.46 -14.62
CA CYS A 70 0.28 15.62 -13.99
C CYS A 70 0.17 15.50 -12.46
N GLY A 71 0.31 14.29 -11.92
CA GLY A 71 0.24 14.04 -10.48
C GLY A 71 1.61 14.11 -9.80
N PRO A 72 1.68 14.45 -8.50
CA PRO A 72 2.88 14.24 -7.70
C PRO A 72 3.28 12.75 -7.61
N PRO A 73 4.53 12.42 -7.26
CA PRO A 73 4.93 11.04 -7.04
C PRO A 73 4.09 10.37 -5.96
N PHE A 74 3.78 9.07 -6.10
CA PHE A 74 2.94 8.35 -5.15
C PHE A 74 3.50 8.42 -3.73
N ILE A 75 4.82 8.45 -3.56
CA ILE A 75 5.45 8.63 -2.25
C ILE A 75 4.98 9.92 -1.54
N ILE A 76 4.78 11.01 -2.28
CA ILE A 76 4.26 12.28 -1.77
C ILE A 76 2.74 12.18 -1.51
N VAL A 77 2.00 11.51 -2.39
CA VAL A 77 0.56 11.25 -2.21
C VAL A 77 0.32 10.48 -0.92
N LEU A 78 1.08 9.42 -0.67
CA LEU A 78 0.94 8.56 0.51
C LEU A 78 1.34 9.29 1.79
N HIS A 79 2.41 10.10 1.76
CA HIS A 79 2.76 10.99 2.88
C HIS A 79 1.56 11.89 3.27
N ASN A 80 1.00 12.61 2.29
CA ASN A 80 -0.12 13.51 2.53
C ASN A 80 -1.41 12.78 2.93
N MET A 81 -1.68 11.60 2.36
CA MET A 81 -2.80 10.75 2.79
C MET A 81 -2.67 10.33 4.25
N LYS A 82 -1.49 9.90 4.69
CA LYS A 82 -1.25 9.53 6.10
C LYS A 82 -1.57 10.69 7.04
N LYS A 83 -1.08 11.89 6.69
CA LYS A 83 -1.37 13.14 7.43
C LYS A 83 -2.86 13.47 7.42
N LEU A 84 -3.52 13.42 6.27
CA LEU A 84 -4.95 13.68 6.14
C LEU A 84 -5.78 12.71 6.99
N ILE A 85 -5.53 11.41 6.88
CA ILE A 85 -6.21 10.38 7.69
C ILE A 85 -6.04 10.67 9.19
N SER A 86 -4.84 11.07 9.62
CA SER A 86 -4.58 11.39 11.03
C SER A 86 -5.42 12.57 11.56
N ILE A 87 -5.70 13.55 10.70
CA ILE A 87 -6.51 14.74 11.02
C ILE A 87 -8.00 14.42 10.95
N GLU A 88 -8.43 13.71 9.90
CA GLU A 88 -9.84 13.49 9.60
C GLU A 88 -10.47 12.40 10.47
N LYS A 89 -9.73 11.37 10.88
CA LYS A 89 -10.29 10.19 11.58
C LYS A 89 -11.00 10.51 12.89
N ASN A 90 -10.64 11.62 13.54
CA ASN A 90 -11.22 12.04 14.82
C ASN A 90 -12.50 12.88 14.63
N LYS A 91 -12.85 13.23 13.38
CA LYS A 91 -14.07 13.99 13.09
C LYS A 91 -15.31 13.07 13.13
N PRO A 92 -16.48 13.58 13.56
CA PRO A 92 -17.73 12.82 13.51
C PRO A 92 -18.01 12.31 12.10
N GLY A 93 -18.30 11.01 11.98
CA GLY A 93 -18.64 10.38 10.69
C GLY A 93 -17.45 9.91 9.86
N MET A 94 -16.21 10.06 10.33
CA MET A 94 -14.99 9.67 9.61
C MET A 94 -14.32 8.41 10.18
N GLN A 95 -14.95 7.71 11.13
CA GLN A 95 -14.38 6.53 11.79
C GLN A 95 -14.24 5.30 10.87
N TRP A 96 -14.88 5.33 9.70
CA TRP A 96 -14.79 4.27 8.70
C TRP A 96 -13.46 4.27 7.94
N ILE A 97 -12.70 5.38 7.97
CA ILE A 97 -11.38 5.46 7.35
C ILE A 97 -10.36 4.76 8.25
N SER A 98 -9.77 3.70 7.74
CA SER A 98 -8.72 2.99 8.48
C SER A 98 -7.42 3.79 8.54
N ASN A 99 -6.71 3.72 9.67
CA ASN A 99 -5.36 4.29 9.79
C ASN A 99 -4.41 3.68 8.76
N MET A 100 -3.35 4.41 8.42
CA MET A 100 -2.24 3.91 7.60
C MET A 100 -0.96 3.98 8.42
N SER A 101 -0.35 2.82 8.64
CA SER A 101 0.97 2.70 9.24
C SER A 101 2.09 3.06 8.26
N ASP A 102 3.29 3.30 8.77
CA ASP A 102 4.45 3.60 7.94
C ASP A 102 4.83 2.44 7.00
N ALA A 103 4.75 1.20 7.49
CA ALA A 103 5.01 0.01 6.68
C ALA A 103 3.96 -0.17 5.58
N GLU A 104 2.67 0.08 5.88
CA GLU A 104 1.63 0.10 4.84
C GLU A 104 1.87 1.22 3.83
N ALA A 105 2.27 2.42 4.25
CA ALA A 105 2.55 3.52 3.32
C ALA A 105 3.68 3.15 2.34
N VAL A 106 4.78 2.56 2.83
CA VAL A 106 5.88 2.07 1.99
C VAL A 106 5.41 0.99 1.02
N ALA A 107 4.67 0.00 1.50
CA ALA A 107 4.19 -1.10 0.67
C ALA A 107 3.25 -0.58 -0.44
N ILE A 108 2.33 0.32 -0.10
CA ILE A 108 1.37 0.90 -1.05
C ILE A 108 2.07 1.78 -2.08
N THR A 109 3.06 2.58 -1.69
CA THR A 109 3.88 3.37 -2.62
C THR A 109 4.56 2.46 -3.64
N GLN A 110 5.24 1.40 -3.20
CA GLN A 110 5.92 0.47 -4.10
C GLN A 110 4.95 -0.23 -5.08
N VAL A 111 3.75 -0.62 -4.61
CA VAL A 111 2.72 -1.22 -5.48
C VAL A 111 2.29 -0.26 -6.58
N TRP A 112 1.91 0.97 -6.23
CA TRP A 112 1.41 1.91 -7.24
C TRP A 112 2.52 2.45 -8.15
N ASN A 113 3.75 2.58 -7.63
CA ASN A 113 4.93 2.85 -8.44
C ASN A 113 5.14 1.77 -9.52
N ALA A 114 5.00 0.49 -9.17
CA ALA A 114 5.11 -0.59 -10.15
C ALA A 114 3.93 -0.59 -11.15
N LEU A 115 2.69 -0.57 -10.63
CA LEU A 115 1.48 -0.79 -11.43
C LEU A 115 1.10 0.41 -12.31
N VAL A 116 1.26 1.63 -11.79
CA VAL A 116 0.90 2.87 -12.51
C VAL A 116 2.15 3.56 -13.03
N GLY A 117 3.21 3.66 -12.21
CA GLY A 117 4.48 4.28 -12.59
C GLY A 117 5.14 4.99 -11.42
N ASN A 118 6.46 5.03 -11.43
CA ASN A 118 7.28 5.78 -10.49
C ASN A 118 7.73 7.08 -11.18
N TRP A 119 7.57 8.23 -10.50
CA TRP A 119 7.98 9.56 -11.02
C TRP A 119 8.96 10.26 -10.10
N GLU A 120 9.52 9.56 -9.12
CA GLU A 120 10.49 10.13 -8.19
C GLU A 120 11.72 10.69 -8.92
N ASP A 121 12.15 10.06 -10.03
CA ASP A 121 13.27 10.48 -10.86
C ASP A 121 13.00 11.71 -11.73
N HIS A 122 11.72 12.01 -12.02
CA HIS A 122 11.31 13.19 -12.77
C HIS A 122 11.17 14.45 -11.90
N TRP A 123 11.32 14.31 -10.59
CA TRP A 123 11.28 15.40 -9.63
C TRP A 123 12.68 15.68 -9.09
N ARG A 124 12.93 16.93 -8.70
CA ARG A 124 14.19 17.25 -8.00
C ARG A 124 14.15 16.61 -6.62
N GLU A 125 15.21 15.91 -6.27
CA GLU A 125 15.33 15.22 -4.98
C GLU A 125 15.09 16.17 -3.79
N GLU A 126 15.64 17.39 -3.86
CA GLU A 126 15.44 18.43 -2.84
C GLU A 126 13.96 18.77 -2.60
N ASP A 127 13.15 18.79 -3.67
CA ASP A 127 11.72 19.05 -3.58
C ASP A 127 10.99 17.86 -2.94
N LEU A 128 11.38 16.62 -3.27
CA LEU A 128 10.81 15.42 -2.65
C LEU A 128 11.12 15.35 -1.16
N VAL A 129 12.38 15.58 -0.78
CA VAL A 129 12.80 15.60 0.63
C VAL A 129 12.03 16.66 1.41
N LYS A 130 11.88 17.86 0.83
CA LYS A 130 11.10 18.94 1.44
C LYS A 130 9.63 18.58 1.62
N LEU A 131 9.00 18.00 0.60
CA LEU A 131 7.58 17.62 0.61
C LEU A 131 7.27 16.44 1.52
N LEU A 132 8.25 15.59 1.82
CA LEU A 132 8.11 14.50 2.79
C LEU A 132 8.19 14.97 4.25
N GLU A 133 8.50 16.24 4.50
CA GLU A 133 8.44 16.87 5.84
C GLU A 133 9.10 16.05 6.97
N GLY A 134 10.20 15.34 6.68
CA GLY A 134 10.92 14.53 7.66
C GLY A 134 10.33 13.14 7.95
N ASP A 135 9.42 12.64 7.10
CA ASP A 135 8.89 11.28 7.14
C ASP A 135 9.99 10.24 6.90
N LYS A 136 10.66 9.82 7.99
CA LYS A 136 11.86 8.97 7.93
C LYS A 136 11.67 7.69 7.13
N THR A 137 10.48 7.09 7.20
CA THR A 137 10.22 5.81 6.53
C THR A 137 10.10 6.01 5.02
N LEU A 138 9.37 7.03 4.57
CA LEU A 138 9.28 7.35 3.15
C LEU A 138 10.57 7.97 2.61
N LEU A 139 11.32 8.73 3.41
CA LEU A 139 12.66 9.18 3.05
C LEU A 139 13.63 8.00 2.87
N SER A 140 13.54 6.98 3.73
CA SER A 140 14.32 5.75 3.55
C SER A 140 13.97 5.07 2.23
N LEU A 141 12.67 4.95 1.90
CA LEU A 141 12.23 4.39 0.63
C LEU A 141 12.73 5.21 -0.58
N LEU A 142 12.65 6.54 -0.51
CA LEU A 142 13.15 7.44 -1.56
C LEU A 142 14.63 7.17 -1.85
N ASN A 143 15.43 6.98 -0.79
CA ASN A 143 16.86 6.70 -0.89
C ASN A 143 17.18 5.24 -1.28
N THR A 144 16.20 4.33 -1.21
CA THR A 144 16.38 2.95 -1.68
C THR A 144 16.27 2.90 -3.20
N PRO A 145 17.31 2.43 -3.91
CA PRO A 145 17.25 2.23 -5.36
C PRO A 145 16.08 1.34 -5.78
N VAL A 146 15.42 1.65 -6.90
CA VAL A 146 14.21 0.92 -7.34
C VAL A 146 14.43 -0.59 -7.49
N ASN A 147 15.62 -1.01 -7.93
CA ASN A 147 16.00 -2.42 -8.05
C ASN A 147 16.21 -3.15 -6.70
N GLU A 148 16.27 -2.41 -5.60
CA GLU A 148 16.34 -2.92 -4.23
C GLU A 148 14.99 -2.83 -3.51
N ARG A 149 13.95 -2.31 -4.18
CA ARG A 149 12.58 -2.25 -3.66
C ARG A 149 11.85 -3.54 -4.01
N ASP A 150 11.79 -4.48 -3.08
CA ASP A 150 11.31 -5.85 -3.32
C ASP A 150 9.90 -5.92 -3.92
N ILE A 151 8.95 -5.13 -3.42
CA ILE A 151 7.57 -5.12 -3.91
C ILE A 151 7.51 -4.49 -5.31
N GLU A 152 8.18 -3.35 -5.49
CA GLU A 152 8.18 -2.62 -6.77
C GLU A 152 8.84 -3.47 -7.87
N THR A 153 9.96 -4.14 -7.55
CA THR A 153 10.68 -5.03 -8.45
C THR A 153 9.88 -6.28 -8.78
N ALA A 154 9.24 -6.92 -7.80
CA ALA A 154 8.43 -8.12 -8.03
C ALA A 154 7.15 -7.86 -8.86
N LEU A 155 6.64 -6.64 -8.82
CA LEU A 155 5.46 -6.22 -9.59
C LEU A 155 5.83 -5.49 -10.90
N LYS A 156 7.11 -5.33 -11.20
CA LYS A 156 7.58 -4.66 -12.42
C LYS A 156 7.04 -5.36 -13.67
N GLY A 157 6.57 -4.56 -14.63
CA GLY A 157 5.99 -5.04 -15.88
C GLY A 157 4.54 -5.53 -15.75
N LYS A 158 3.98 -5.59 -14.54
CA LYS A 158 2.54 -5.74 -14.34
C LYS A 158 1.85 -4.38 -14.45
N THR A 159 0.58 -4.41 -14.81
CA THR A 159 -0.28 -3.22 -14.91
C THR A 159 -1.55 -3.46 -14.12
N ALA A 160 -2.09 -2.41 -13.50
CA ALA A 160 -3.44 -2.48 -12.96
C ALA A 160 -4.47 -2.30 -14.09
N GLU A 161 -5.61 -2.96 -13.97
CA GLU A 161 -6.73 -2.76 -14.90
C GLU A 161 -7.20 -1.31 -14.91
N GLY A 162 -7.41 -0.75 -16.09
CA GLY A 162 -7.75 0.65 -16.32
C GLY A 162 -6.57 1.62 -16.27
N THR A 163 -5.33 1.15 -16.12
CA THR A 163 -4.14 2.02 -16.26
C THR A 163 -3.92 2.40 -17.72
N TYR A 164 -3.33 3.58 -17.97
CA TYR A 164 -2.91 3.97 -19.32
C TYR A 164 -1.84 3.00 -19.90
N LYS A 165 -1.16 2.21 -19.04
CA LYS A 165 -0.23 1.15 -19.46
C LYS A 165 -0.92 -0.06 -20.10
N GLU A 166 -2.23 -0.24 -19.93
CA GLU A 166 -2.98 -1.31 -20.61
C GLU A 166 -3.07 -1.12 -22.12
N VAL A 167 -2.81 0.09 -22.64
CA VAL A 167 -2.97 0.40 -24.06
C VAL A 167 -1.72 1.05 -24.63
N MET A 168 -0.75 0.20 -24.97
CA MET A 168 -0.16 0.25 -26.30
C MET A 168 -0.19 -1.16 -26.89
N LYS A 169 -1.36 -1.59 -27.38
CA LYS A 169 -1.32 -2.47 -28.55
C LYS A 169 -0.51 -1.70 -29.60
N PRO A 170 0.54 -2.29 -30.20
CA PRO A 170 1.21 -1.63 -31.31
C PRO A 170 0.13 -1.20 -32.30
N LEU A 171 0.13 0.09 -32.65
CA LEU A 171 -0.68 0.56 -33.75
C LEU A 171 -0.37 -0.36 -34.95
N PRO A 172 -1.38 -0.91 -35.64
CA PRO A 172 -1.10 -1.58 -36.90
C PRO A 172 -0.32 -0.59 -37.76
N ALA A 173 0.80 -1.05 -38.31
CA ALA A 173 1.70 -0.20 -39.09
C ALA A 173 0.89 0.58 -40.14
N GLU A 174 0.94 1.92 -40.06
CA GLU A 174 0.42 2.77 -41.13
C GLU A 174 1.14 2.36 -42.43
N GLY A 175 0.38 1.91 -43.43
CA GLY A 175 0.92 1.72 -44.78
C GLY A 175 0.56 0.47 -45.56
N GLN A 176 -0.51 -0.28 -45.25
CA GLN A 176 -1.08 -1.21 -46.23
C GLN A 176 -2.34 -0.62 -46.87
N HIS A 177 -2.13 0.19 -47.91
CA HIS A 177 -3.14 0.46 -48.92
C HIS A 177 -3.52 -0.87 -49.58
N THR A 178 -4.66 -1.45 -49.23
CA THR A 178 -5.33 -2.42 -50.09
C THR A 178 -6.13 -1.65 -51.11
N THR A 179 -5.60 -1.57 -52.33
CA THR A 179 -6.37 -1.17 -53.51
C THR A 179 -7.42 -2.23 -53.81
N HIS A 180 -8.68 -1.83 -53.81
CA HIS A 180 -9.77 -2.49 -54.54
C HIS A 180 -10.34 -1.47 -55.52
#